data_AF-A0AAW5TTR4-F1
#
_entry.id   AF-A0AAW5TTR4-F1
#
_cell.length_a   1.000
_cell.length_b   1.000
_cell.length_c   1.000
_cell.angle_alpha   90.00
_cell.angle_beta   90.00
_cell.angle_gamma   90.00
#
_symmetry.space_group_name_H-M   'P 1'
#
loop_
_entity.id
_entity.type
_entity.pdbx_description
1 polymer ?
#
loop_
_entity_poly.entity_id
_entity_poly.type
_entity_poly.pdbx_seq_one_letter_code
_entity_poly.pdbx_strand_id
1 'polypeptide(L)'
;MNVKKQIFKGTLYAVVAGCMWGISGIFGQLFFRDYHGSPLWITSTRLTIAGIILLAMSFSRDHKRFFDVWKSKKNMPTLFLYVFGGVFSVQYFYYVAIQLSNSATATILQYTAPVFIMLYLLIFQRQVPKPKSVLFVILAMIGVFFVDYGRKYQTFINQSPSPCNRTSRWCSCCYLLNHPSAIIR
;
A
#
# COMPACT_ATOMS: atom_id res chain seq x y z
N MET A 1 -32.44 7.01 17.89
CA MET A 1 -31.19 7.29 17.15
C MET A 1 -31.40 6.97 15.68
N ASN A 2 -31.10 7.92 14.80
CA ASN A 2 -31.41 7.79 13.37
C ASN A 2 -30.30 7.00 12.65
N VAL A 3 -30.42 5.67 12.61
CA VAL A 3 -29.40 4.73 12.08
C VAL A 3 -28.98 5.09 10.66
N LYS A 4 -29.90 5.55 9.80
CA LYS A 4 -29.57 6.02 8.44
C LYS A 4 -28.58 7.18 8.42
N LYS A 5 -28.70 8.13 9.36
CA LYS A 5 -27.79 9.29 9.48
C LYS A 5 -26.39 8.88 9.95
N GLN A 6 -26.30 7.85 10.80
CA GLN A 6 -25.02 7.29 11.24
C GLN A 6 -24.31 6.52 10.11
N ILE A 7 -25.07 5.73 9.34
CA ILE A 7 -24.53 5.02 8.16
C ILE A 7 -24.01 6.03 7.14
N PHE A 8 -24.79 7.06 6.81
CA PHE A 8 -24.37 8.08 5.84
C PHE A 8 -23.09 8.80 6.27
N LYS A 9 -22.98 9.20 7.54
CA LYS A 9 -21.75 9.80 8.10
C LYS A 9 -20.57 8.82 8.02
N GLY A 10 -20.78 7.56 8.38
CA GLY A 10 -19.76 6.52 8.29
C GLY A 10 -19.25 6.30 6.86
N THR A 11 -20.16 6.23 5.89
CA THR A 11 -19.82 6.12 4.47
C THR A 11 -19.02 7.34 4.00
N LEU A 12 -19.42 8.55 4.38
CA LEU A 12 -18.67 9.76 4.02
C LEU A 12 -17.24 9.73 4.59
N TYR A 13 -17.08 9.37 5.87
CA TYR A 13 -15.75 9.23 6.47
C TYR A 13 -14.90 8.16 5.77
N ALA A 14 -15.51 7.04 5.36
CA ALA A 14 -14.81 5.98 4.64
C ALA A 14 -14.33 6.43 3.25
N VAL A 15 -15.16 7.18 2.50
CA VAL A 15 -14.78 7.71 1.19
C VAL A 15 -13.64 8.71 1.31
N VAL A 16 -13.74 9.66 2.26
CA VAL A 16 -12.69 10.66 2.49
C VAL A 16 -11.38 9.97 2.91
N ALA A 17 -11.44 9.00 3.82
CA ALA A 17 -10.26 8.23 4.24
C ALA A 17 -9.62 7.48 3.07
N GLY A 18 -10.41 6.86 2.19
CA GLY A 18 -9.92 6.17 1.00
C GLY A 18 -9.22 7.11 0.01
N CYS A 19 -9.82 8.27 -0.27
CA CYS A 19 -9.20 9.28 -1.13
C CYS A 19 -7.88 9.78 -0.55
N MET A 20 -7.86 10.12 0.75
CA MET A 20 -6.65 10.58 1.43
C MET A 20 -5.55 9.50 1.44
N TRP A 21 -5.92 8.23 1.64
CA TRP A 21 -4.98 7.12 1.59
C TRP A 21 -4.34 6.97 0.20
N GLY A 22 -5.14 7.01 -0.87
CA GLY A 22 -4.63 6.94 -2.25
C GLY A 22 -3.69 8.09 -2.60
N ILE A 23 -4.07 9.32 -2.24
CA ILE A 23 -3.25 10.53 -2.45
C ILE A 23 -1.91 10.42 -1.71
N SER A 24 -1.91 9.87 -0.48
CA SER A 24 -0.67 9.69 0.30
C SER A 24 0.34 8.75 -0.37
N GLY A 25 -0.11 7.73 -1.11
CA GLY A 25 0.76 6.82 -1.85
C GLY A 25 1.48 7.50 -3.02
N ILE A 26 0.79 8.40 -3.73
CA ILE A 26 1.36 9.19 -4.84
C ILE A 26 2.41 10.16 -4.31
N PHE A 27 2.11 10.87 -3.22
CA PHE A 27 3.08 11.75 -2.56
C PHE A 27 4.28 10.97 -2.03
N GLY A 28 4.08 9.76 -1.49
CA GLY A 28 5.18 8.87 -1.10
C GLY A 28 6.11 8.56 -2.26
N GLN A 29 5.55 8.27 -3.44
CA GLN A 29 6.34 8.02 -4.65
C GLN A 29 7.12 9.26 -5.11
N LEU A 30 6.51 10.45 -5.08
CA LEU A 30 7.20 11.71 -5.39
C LEU A 30 8.35 11.98 -4.42
N PHE A 31 8.13 11.75 -3.13
CA PHE A 31 9.15 11.91 -2.10
C PHE A 31 10.36 10.99 -2.32
N PHE A 32 10.14 9.72 -2.69
CA PHE A 32 11.25 8.82 -3.00
C PHE A 32 12.02 9.20 -4.26
N ARG A 33 11.33 9.79 -5.25
CA ARG A 33 11.95 10.22 -6.51
C ARG A 33 12.83 11.46 -6.33
N ASP A 34 12.37 12.43 -5.55
CA ASP A 34 13.02 13.74 -5.47
C ASP A 34 13.98 13.86 -4.26
N TYR A 35 13.73 13.13 -3.15
CA TYR A 35 14.53 13.22 -1.92
C TYR A 35 15.35 11.96 -1.60
N HIS A 36 15.29 10.89 -2.42
CA HIS A 36 15.94 9.58 -2.16
C HIS A 36 15.75 9.06 -0.72
N GLY A 37 14.62 9.39 -0.09
CA GLY A 37 14.37 9.08 1.30
C GLY A 37 14.26 7.58 1.57
N SER A 38 14.63 7.15 2.78
CA SER A 38 14.45 5.76 3.18
C SER A 38 12.96 5.45 3.46
N PRO A 39 12.41 4.31 2.99
CA PRO A 39 11.05 3.88 3.32
C PRO A 39 10.78 3.78 4.81
N LEU A 40 11.84 3.51 5.57
CA LEU A 40 11.78 3.41 7.03
C LEU A 40 11.42 4.76 7.65
N TRP A 41 11.88 5.88 7.09
CA TRP A 41 11.64 7.21 7.66
C TRP A 41 10.16 7.60 7.57
N ILE A 42 9.55 7.42 6.39
CA ILE A 42 8.10 7.67 6.20
C ILE A 42 7.27 6.75 7.09
N THR A 43 7.63 5.47 7.14
CA THR A 43 6.93 4.47 7.95
C THR A 43 6.98 4.82 9.43
N SER A 44 8.17 5.19 9.93
CA SER A 44 8.39 5.54 11.34
C SER A 44 7.59 6.77 11.73
N THR A 45 7.68 7.84 10.93
CA THR A 45 6.93 9.09 11.17
C THR A 45 5.42 8.84 11.20
N ARG A 46 4.90 8.02 10.27
CA ARG A 46 3.46 7.68 10.23
C ARG A 46 3.02 6.92 11.49
N LEU A 47 3.79 5.91 11.93
CA LEU A 47 3.45 5.13 13.12
C LEU A 47 3.58 5.97 14.40
N THR A 48 4.58 6.84 14.51
CA THR A 48 4.74 7.73 15.66
C THR A 48 3.57 8.70 15.77
N ILE A 49 3.17 9.34 14.67
CA ILE A 49 2.02 10.26 14.66
C ILE A 49 0.73 9.51 14.99
N ALA A 50 0.47 8.37 14.36
CA ALA A 50 -0.71 7.56 14.65
C ALA A 50 -0.74 7.09 16.11
N GLY A 51 0.41 6.69 16.65
CA GLY A 51 0.58 6.30 18.05
C GLY A 51 0.25 7.44 19.01
N ILE A 52 0.79 8.64 18.78
CA ILE A 52 0.52 9.83 19.61
C ILE A 52 -0.96 10.19 19.58
N ILE A 53 -1.59 10.20 18.40
CA ILE A 53 -3.02 10.51 18.25
C ILE A 53 -3.88 9.49 19.01
N LEU A 54 -3.59 8.20 18.86
CA LEU A 54 -4.29 7.15 19.59
C LEU A 54 -4.10 7.29 21.11
N LEU A 55 -2.88 7.62 21.57
CA LEU A 55 -2.57 7.83 22.98
C LEU A 55 -3.37 9.02 23.54
N ALA A 56 -3.39 10.15 22.83
CA ALA A 56 -4.11 11.36 23.22
C ALA A 56 -5.63 11.14 23.27
N MET A 57 -6.21 10.44 22.28
CA MET A 57 -7.63 10.09 22.27
C MET A 57 -7.99 9.11 23.40
N SER A 58 -7.12 8.13 23.66
CA SER A 58 -7.31 7.16 24.74
C SER A 58 -7.31 7.85 26.11
N PHE A 59 -6.34 8.75 26.32
CA PHE A 59 -6.25 9.56 27.53
C PHE A 59 -7.50 10.43 27.75
N SER A 60 -8.04 11.01 26.68
CA SER A 60 -9.22 11.88 26.74
C SER A 60 -10.54 11.13 26.99
N ARG A 61 -10.63 9.83 26.65
CA ARG A 61 -11.86 9.04 26.83
C ARG A 61 -11.95 8.32 28.16
N ASP A 62 -10.86 7.76 28.68
CA ASP A 62 -10.86 7.00 29.94
C ASP A 62 -9.46 6.93 30.56
N HIS A 63 -9.13 7.90 31.42
CA HIS A 63 -7.84 7.93 32.15
C HIS A 63 -7.58 6.65 32.97
N LYS A 64 -8.63 6.00 33.51
CA LYS A 64 -8.49 4.80 34.35
C LYS A 64 -8.14 3.54 33.55
N ARG A 65 -8.70 3.37 32.34
CA ARG A 65 -8.42 2.22 31.47
C ARG A 65 -7.08 2.32 30.74
N PHE A 66 -6.56 3.55 30.60
CA PHE A 66 -5.24 3.78 30.03
C PHE A 66 -4.13 3.02 30.79
N PHE A 67 -4.16 3.05 32.12
CA PHE A 67 -3.19 2.34 32.96
C PHE A 67 -3.46 0.83 33.06
N ASP A 68 -4.68 0.37 32.82
CA ASP A 68 -5.01 -1.07 32.85
C ASP A 68 -4.36 -1.86 31.70
N VAL A 69 -4.13 -1.21 30.54
CA VAL A 69 -3.37 -1.83 29.43
C VAL A 69 -1.96 -2.20 29.87
N TRP A 70 -1.32 -1.34 30.66
CA TRP A 70 0.02 -1.60 31.20
C TRP A 70 0.01 -2.59 32.36
N LYS A 71 -1.11 -2.69 33.09
CA LYS A 71 -1.30 -3.62 34.22
C LYS A 71 -1.50 -5.06 33.75
N SER A 72 -2.10 -5.28 32.58
CA SER A 72 -2.31 -6.60 31.99
C SER A 72 -1.04 -7.11 31.28
N LYS A 73 -0.03 -7.53 32.05
CA LYS A 73 1.22 -8.13 31.52
C LYS A 73 0.99 -9.31 30.56
N LYS A 74 -0.14 -10.01 30.69
CA LYS A 74 -0.49 -11.17 29.86
C LYS A 74 -0.81 -10.80 28.39
N ASN A 75 -1.32 -9.60 28.15
CA ASN A 75 -1.71 -9.16 26.80
C ASN A 75 -0.60 -8.36 26.08
N MET A 76 0.43 -7.96 26.82
CA MET A 76 1.58 -7.22 26.31
C MET A 76 2.29 -7.91 25.13
N PRO A 77 2.65 -9.22 25.18
CA PRO A 77 3.35 -9.85 24.07
C PRO A 77 2.49 -9.94 22.79
N THR A 78 1.18 -10.18 22.93
CA THR A 78 0.26 -10.18 21.79
C THR A 78 0.14 -8.79 21.16
N LEU A 79 0.14 -7.74 21.98
CA LEU A 79 0.13 -6.36 21.50
C LEU A 79 1.43 -6.01 20.75
N PHE A 80 2.59 -6.40 21.28
CA PHE A 80 3.88 -6.23 20.60
C PHE A 80 3.90 -6.99 19.26
N LEU A 81 3.44 -8.24 19.24
CA LEU A 81 3.36 -9.02 18.01
C LEU A 81 2.41 -8.38 16.98
N TYR A 82 1.30 -7.80 17.43
CA TYR A 82 0.36 -7.11 16.55
C TYR A 82 0.97 -5.84 15.94
N VAL A 83 1.64 -5.01 16.76
CA VAL A 83 2.23 -3.74 16.31
C VAL A 83 3.44 -4.01 15.42
N PHE A 84 4.41 -4.81 15.86
CA PHE A 84 5.65 -5.05 15.10
C PHE A 84 5.43 -6.07 13.98
N GLY A 85 4.81 -7.20 14.27
CA GLY A 85 4.60 -8.28 13.29
C GLY A 85 3.55 -7.93 12.25
N GLY A 86 2.47 -7.24 12.63
CA GLY A 86 1.38 -6.87 11.74
C GLY A 86 1.52 -5.47 11.15
N VAL A 87 1.25 -4.45 11.98
CA VAL A 87 1.04 -3.06 11.53
C VAL A 87 2.32 -2.44 10.97
N PHE A 88 3.47 -2.64 11.61
CA PHE A 88 4.74 -2.12 11.13
C PHE A 88 5.19 -2.82 9.86
N SER A 89 5.19 -4.17 9.85
CA SER A 89 5.58 -4.96 8.68
C SER A 89 4.77 -4.60 7.43
N VAL A 90 3.42 -4.56 7.54
CA VAL A 90 2.57 -4.26 6.38
C VAL A 90 2.83 -2.86 5.83
N GLN A 91 3.05 -1.89 6.72
CA GLN A 91 3.35 -0.51 6.34
C GLN A 91 4.74 -0.37 5.71
N TYR A 92 5.73 -1.04 6.27
CA TYR A 92 7.09 -1.04 5.75
C TYR A 92 7.13 -1.67 4.35
N PHE A 93 6.56 -2.85 4.18
CA PHE A 93 6.53 -3.53 2.87
C PHE A 93 5.76 -2.73 1.83
N TYR A 94 4.69 -2.02 2.20
CA TYR A 94 3.99 -1.12 1.29
C TYR A 94 4.93 -0.04 0.72
N TYR A 95 5.66 0.69 1.57
CA TYR A 95 6.57 1.74 1.10
C TYR A 95 7.82 1.20 0.40
N VAL A 96 8.32 0.02 0.79
CA VAL A 96 9.39 -0.68 0.05
C VAL A 96 8.91 -1.05 -1.36
N ALA A 97 7.67 -1.52 -1.52
CA ALA A 97 7.10 -1.81 -2.83
C ALA A 97 6.93 -0.53 -3.69
N ILE A 98 6.61 0.61 -3.07
CA ILE A 98 6.60 1.91 -3.77
C ILE A 98 8.00 2.28 -4.25
N GLN A 99 9.03 2.09 -3.41
CA GLN A 99 10.40 2.44 -3.73
C GLN A 99 10.98 1.56 -4.85
N LEU A 100 10.76 0.24 -4.79
CA LEU A 100 11.25 -0.71 -5.79
C LEU A 100 10.49 -0.64 -7.12
N SER A 101 9.25 -0.17 -7.08
CA SER A 101 8.39 -0.13 -8.25
C SER A 101 7.63 1.19 -8.35
N ASN A 102 6.35 1.21 -7.94
CA ASN A 102 5.45 2.33 -8.14
C ASN A 102 4.27 2.26 -7.16
N SER A 103 3.67 3.40 -6.82
CA SER A 103 2.51 3.52 -5.93
C SER A 103 1.32 2.63 -6.34
N ALA A 104 1.03 2.52 -7.63
CA ALA A 104 -0.10 1.71 -8.09
C ALA A 104 0.17 0.20 -7.94
N THR A 105 1.41 -0.25 -8.18
CA THR A 105 1.80 -1.67 -8.05
C THR A 105 1.82 -2.10 -6.58
N ALA A 106 2.29 -1.23 -5.67
CA ALA A 106 2.20 -1.47 -4.23
C ALA A 106 0.75 -1.63 -3.75
N THR A 107 -0.17 -0.84 -4.30
CA THR A 107 -1.60 -0.90 -3.97
C THR A 107 -2.26 -2.19 -4.47
N ILE A 108 -1.89 -2.64 -5.68
CA ILE A 108 -2.28 -3.94 -6.21
C ILE A 108 -1.86 -5.08 -5.27
N LEU A 109 -0.60 -5.09 -4.84
CA LEU A 109 -0.08 -6.11 -3.93
C LEU A 109 -0.85 -6.13 -2.59
N GLN A 110 -1.29 -4.95 -2.13
CA GLN A 110 -2.12 -4.81 -0.95
C GLN A 110 -3.53 -5.38 -1.15
N TYR A 111 -4.13 -5.23 -2.34
CA TYR A 111 -5.41 -5.86 -2.67
C TYR A 111 -5.35 -7.38 -2.81
N THR A 112 -4.14 -7.95 -2.94
CA THR A 112 -3.92 -9.39 -2.87
C THR A 112 -3.83 -9.90 -1.42
N ALA A 113 -3.59 -9.03 -0.43
CA ALA A 113 -3.52 -9.41 0.99
C ALA A 113 -4.74 -10.21 1.53
N PRO A 114 -5.99 -9.88 1.17
CA PRO A 114 -7.17 -10.66 1.58
C PRO A 114 -7.12 -12.11 1.10
N VAL A 115 -6.49 -12.38 -0.06
CA VAL A 115 -6.30 -13.74 -0.58
C VAL A 115 -5.40 -14.54 0.36
N PHE A 116 -4.28 -13.96 0.78
CA PHE A 116 -3.36 -14.58 1.73
C PHE A 116 -4.00 -14.82 3.10
N ILE A 117 -4.79 -13.87 3.59
CA ILE A 117 -5.54 -14.03 4.85
C ILE A 117 -6.55 -15.18 4.74
N MET A 118 -7.27 -15.26 3.62
CA MET A 118 -8.25 -16.32 3.38
C MET A 118 -7.59 -17.70 3.29
N LEU A 119 -6.45 -17.79 2.61
CA LEU A 119 -5.66 -19.02 2.53
C LEU A 119 -5.09 -19.42 3.90
N TYR A 120 -4.64 -18.45 4.70
CA TYR A 120 -4.20 -18.68 6.08
C TYR A 120 -5.34 -19.26 6.94
N LEU A 121 -6.54 -18.68 6.87
CA LEU A 121 -7.71 -19.19 7.60
C LEU A 121 -8.12 -20.60 7.15
N LEU A 122 -8.03 -20.89 5.85
CA LEU A 122 -8.33 -22.23 5.32
C LEU A 122 -7.37 -23.29 5.88
N ILE A 123 -6.07 -23.00 5.88
CA ILE A 123 -5.02 -23.96 6.28
C ILE A 123 -4.95 -24.11 7.80
N PHE A 124 -4.88 -23.01 8.54
CA PHE A 124 -4.59 -23.02 9.98
C PHE A 124 -5.84 -23.11 10.84
N GLN A 125 -6.97 -22.56 10.40
CA GLN A 125 -8.21 -22.55 11.17
C GLN A 125 -9.23 -23.58 10.66
N ARG A 126 -8.96 -24.27 9.53
CA ARG A 126 -9.87 -25.22 8.85
C ARG A 126 -11.31 -24.68 8.67
N GLN A 127 -11.47 -23.35 8.69
CA GLN A 127 -12.76 -22.73 8.46
C GLN A 127 -12.98 -22.66 6.96
N VAL A 128 -14.02 -23.35 6.48
CA VAL A 128 -14.36 -23.33 5.05
C VAL A 128 -14.88 -21.93 4.71
N PRO A 129 -14.16 -21.15 3.90
CA PRO A 129 -14.56 -19.79 3.57
C PRO A 129 -15.84 -19.83 2.74
N LYS A 130 -16.76 -18.88 3.00
CA LYS A 130 -18.02 -18.78 2.27
C LYS A 130 -17.74 -18.62 0.77
N PRO A 131 -18.55 -19.22 -0.13
CA PRO A 131 -18.33 -19.16 -1.57
C PRO A 131 -18.31 -17.73 -2.13
N LYS A 132 -19.00 -16.79 -1.46
CA LYS A 132 -18.96 -15.36 -1.79
C LYS A 132 -17.56 -14.75 -1.61
N SER A 133 -16.80 -15.19 -0.60
CA SER A 133 -15.42 -14.72 -0.37
C SER A 133 -14.48 -15.19 -1.47
N VAL A 134 -14.66 -16.42 -1.98
CA VAL A 134 -13.91 -16.96 -3.11
C VAL A 134 -14.16 -16.13 -4.37
N LEU A 135 -15.42 -15.75 -4.62
CA LEU A 135 -15.78 -14.90 -5.76
C LEU A 135 -15.08 -13.52 -5.72
N PHE A 136 -15.02 -12.87 -4.55
CA PHE A 136 -14.31 -11.60 -4.39
C PHE A 136 -12.80 -11.74 -4.63
N VAL A 137 -12.20 -12.85 -4.21
CA VAL A 137 -10.79 -13.14 -4.48
C VAL A 137 -10.53 -13.28 -5.97
N ILE A 138 -11.34 -14.06 -6.69
CA ILE A 138 -11.22 -14.23 -8.14
C ILE A 138 -11.40 -12.90 -8.86
N LEU A 139 -12.41 -12.11 -8.45
CA LEU A 139 -12.68 -10.81 -9.04
C LEU A 139 -11.53 -9.82 -8.78
N ALA A 140 -10.93 -9.84 -7.59
CA ALA A 140 -9.75 -9.04 -7.27
C ALA A 140 -8.54 -9.43 -8.14
N MET A 141 -8.30 -10.73 -8.34
CA MET A 141 -7.23 -11.23 -9.21
C MET A 141 -7.42 -10.79 -10.66
N ILE A 142 -8.66 -10.82 -11.18
CA ILE A 142 -8.99 -10.31 -12.52
C ILE A 142 -8.75 -8.80 -12.59
N GLY A 143 -9.13 -8.04 -11.55
CA GLY A 143 -8.90 -6.60 -11.47
C GLY A 143 -7.42 -6.24 -11.52
N VAL A 144 -6.57 -6.97 -10.78
CA VAL A 144 -5.11 -6.81 -10.80
C VAL A 144 -4.55 -7.06 -12.20
N PHE A 145 -4.95 -8.16 -12.83
CA PHE A 145 -4.54 -8.49 -14.19
C PHE A 145 -4.90 -7.37 -15.18
N PHE A 146 -6.11 -6.82 -15.09
CA PHE A 146 -6.53 -5.73 -15.99
C PHE A 146 -5.71 -4.45 -15.84
N VAL A 147 -5.35 -4.09 -14.60
CA VAL A 147 -4.55 -2.88 -14.34
C VAL A 147 -3.12 -3.02 -14.88
N ASP A 148 -2.48 -4.17 -14.69
CA ASP A 148 -1.14 -4.42 -15.23
C ASP A 148 -1.11 -4.46 -16.76
N TYR A 149 -2.14 -5.04 -17.39
CA TYR A 149 -2.26 -5.04 -18.84
C TYR A 149 -2.52 -3.63 -19.40
N GLY A 150 -3.42 -2.86 -18.79
CA GLY A 150 -3.68 -1.47 -19.19
C GLY A 150 -2.43 -0.59 -19.09
N ARG A 151 -1.57 -0.82 -18.10
CA ARG A 151 -0.29 -0.12 -17.95
C ARG A 151 0.68 -0.44 -19.07
N LYS A 152 0.80 -1.71 -19.45
CA LYS A 152 1.68 -2.14 -20.56
C LYS A 152 1.29 -1.44 -21.86
N TYR A 153 -0.02 -1.34 -22.15
CA TYR A 153 -0.55 -0.60 -23.30
C TYR A 153 -0.20 0.89 -23.28
N GLN A 154 -0.29 1.57 -22.13
CA GLN A 154 0.00 3.01 -22.05
C GLN A 154 1.48 3.33 -22.32
N THR A 155 2.40 2.45 -21.91
CA THR A 155 3.84 2.58 -22.20
C THR A 155 4.13 2.39 -23.70
N PHE A 156 3.43 1.46 -24.37
CA PHE A 156 3.55 1.27 -25.81
C PHE A 156 3.00 2.46 -26.63
N ILE A 157 1.95 3.15 -26.15
CA ILE A 157 1.38 4.32 -26.85
C ILE A 157 2.25 5.58 -26.63
N ASN A 158 2.86 5.76 -25.46
CA ASN A 158 3.85 6.84 -25.23
C ASN A 158 5.20 6.62 -25.95
N GLN A 159 5.40 5.44 -26.53
CA GLN A 159 6.47 5.15 -27.50
C GLN A 159 6.04 5.34 -28.96
N SER A 160 4.87 5.92 -29.24
CA SER A 160 4.59 6.47 -30.57
C SER A 160 5.53 7.67 -30.79
N PRO A 161 6.42 7.64 -31.77
CA PRO A 161 7.34 8.75 -32.01
C PRO A 161 6.52 9.96 -32.45
N SER A 162 6.48 10.99 -31.62
CA SER A 162 6.15 12.34 -32.10
C SER A 162 7.10 12.66 -33.27
N PRO A 163 6.61 13.18 -34.40
CA PRO A 163 7.42 13.41 -35.61
C PRO A 163 8.56 14.43 -35.38
N CYS A 164 8.54 15.16 -34.26
CA CYS A 164 9.48 16.22 -33.96
C CYS A 164 10.86 15.74 -33.42
N ASN A 165 11.01 14.48 -32.99
CA ASN A 165 12.27 13.95 -32.44
C ASN A 165 13.00 12.96 -33.38
N ARG A 166 12.65 12.94 -34.67
CA ARG A 166 13.23 12.03 -35.66
C ARG A 166 14.66 12.43 -36.09
N THR A 167 15.05 13.68 -35.91
CA THR A 167 16.39 14.19 -36.25
C THR A 167 17.44 13.96 -35.15
N SER A 168 17.04 13.89 -33.88
CA SER A 168 17.96 13.69 -32.75
C SER A 168 18.28 12.22 -32.45
N ARG A 169 17.42 11.26 -32.86
CA ARG A 169 17.66 9.81 -32.68
C ARG A 169 18.79 9.24 -33.55
N TRP A 170 19.09 9.88 -34.67
CA TRP A 170 20.24 9.48 -35.50
C TRP A 170 21.58 9.69 -34.76
N CYS A 171 21.66 10.68 -33.87
CA CYS A 171 22.86 10.93 -33.07
C CYS A 171 23.06 9.88 -31.96
N SER A 172 21.99 9.46 -31.28
CA SER A 172 22.10 8.47 -30.19
C SER A 172 22.32 7.04 -30.70
N CYS A 173 21.85 6.69 -31.91
CA CYS A 173 22.14 5.38 -32.52
C CYS A 173 23.63 5.19 -32.88
N CYS A 174 24.34 6.25 -33.29
CA CYS A 174 25.78 6.18 -33.52
C CYS A 174 26.60 6.00 -32.22
N TYR A 175 26.10 6.50 -31.09
CA TYR A 175 26.74 6.32 -29.78
C TYR A 175 26.53 4.91 -29.22
N LEU A 176 25.35 4.30 -29.43
CA LEU A 176 25.02 2.95 -28.97
C LEU A 176 25.67 1.83 -29.81
N LEU A 177 26.08 2.10 -31.05
CA LEU A 177 26.82 1.14 -31.89
C LEU A 177 28.33 1.07 -31.56
N ASN A 178 28.88 2.02 -30.80
CA ASN A 178 30.31 2.04 -30.43
C ASN A 178 30.62 1.46 -29.03
N HIS A 179 29.63 1.05 -28.23
CA HIS A 179 29.87 0.44 -26.92
C HIS A 179 28.89 -0.72 -26.64
N PRO A 180 29.25 -1.98 -27.03
CA PRO A 180 28.40 -3.15 -26.82
C PRO A 180 28.40 -3.71 -25.38
N SER A 181 29.05 -3.05 -24.41
CA SER A 181 29.23 -3.57 -23.04
C SER A 181 28.27 -3.01 -21.97
N ALA A 182 27.29 -2.17 -22.34
CA ALA A 182 26.35 -1.57 -21.38
C ALA A 182 25.01 -2.33 -21.23
N ILE A 183 24.84 -3.45 -21.92
CA ILE A 183 23.71 -4.37 -21.71
C ILE A 183 24.26 -5.47 -20.80
N ILE A 184 23.70 -5.62 -19.61
CA ILE A 184 24.15 -6.46 -18.47
C ILE A 184 24.97 -5.67 -17.43
N ARG A 185 24.32 -4.70 -16.79
CA ARG A 185 24.27 -4.58 -15.32
C ARG A 185 23.11 -3.70 -14.89
#